data_AF-A0AAP6ZRC6-F1
#
_entry.id   AF-A0AAP6ZRC6-F1
#
_cell.length_a   1.000
_cell.length_b   1.000
_cell.length_c   1.000
_cell.angle_alpha   90.00
_cell.angle_beta   90.00
_cell.angle_gamma   90.00
#
_symmetry.space_group_name_H-M   'P 1'
#
loop_
_entity.id
_entity.type
_entity.pdbx_description
1 polymer ?
#
loop_
_entity_poly.entity_id
_entity_poly.type
_entity_poly.pdbx_seq_one_letter_code
_entity_poly.pdbx_strand_id
1 'polypeptide(L)'
;MSFKLFILGQPYPDEIPPVDGAVADFLLPNANKLIVALPLMTSSDIETLNSGTVTVKVITDQHTKGIILFFSFKAKGCQLNFDCSFDSSVLPDINLESVKGPTKRIAVQLIAVDSVTKTIKALRFLTMSVELTQKFVQVVQHQLSSNFSSHAANRWVDSQRAMYTLDDMSRMPIQEHILGEV
;
A
#
# COMPACT_ATOMS: atom_id res chain seq x y z
N MET A 1 -18.21 3.39 16.97
CA MET A 1 -17.26 3.82 15.92
C MET A 1 -16.54 5.06 16.41
N SER A 2 -15.20 5.02 16.48
CA SER A 2 -14.39 6.19 16.82
C SER A 2 -13.77 6.74 15.54
N PHE A 3 -14.10 7.98 15.20
CA PHE A 3 -13.44 8.69 14.09
C PHE A 3 -12.05 9.11 14.55
N LYS A 4 -11.01 8.62 13.88
CA LYS A 4 -9.63 9.06 14.13
C LYS A 4 -9.30 10.21 13.20
N LEU A 5 -8.96 11.36 13.78
CA LEU A 5 -8.49 12.54 13.07
C LEU A 5 -6.96 12.48 12.99
N PHE A 6 -6.41 12.59 11.79
CA PHE A 6 -4.97 12.70 11.56
C PHE A 6 -4.62 14.16 11.26
N ILE A 7 -3.62 14.70 11.96
CA ILE A 7 -3.20 16.09 11.84
C ILE A 7 -1.69 16.12 11.60
N LEU A 8 -1.25 16.90 10.61
CA LEU A 8 0.18 17.09 10.34
C LEU A 8 0.91 17.64 11.58
N GLY A 9 2.09 17.09 11.85
CA GLY A 9 2.92 17.45 13.00
C GLY A 9 2.48 16.85 14.33
N GLN A 10 1.30 16.22 14.41
CA GLN A 10 0.86 15.51 15.62
C GLN A 10 1.41 14.08 15.65
N PRO A 11 1.51 13.47 16.84
CA PRO A 11 1.83 12.05 16.97
C PRO A 11 0.82 11.17 16.22
N TYR A 12 1.31 10.11 15.59
CA TYR A 12 0.43 9.08 15.05
C TYR A 12 -0.23 8.31 16.22
N PRO A 13 -1.57 8.18 16.24
CA PRO A 13 -2.29 7.70 17.42
C PRO A 13 -2.18 6.18 17.63
N ASP A 14 -1.75 5.44 16.61
CA ASP A 14 -1.64 3.98 16.64
C ASP A 14 -0.18 3.53 16.74
N GLU A 15 0.04 2.28 17.14
CA GLU A 15 1.38 1.70 17.09
C GLU A 15 1.85 1.66 15.63
N ILE A 16 2.96 2.36 15.37
CA ILE A 16 3.66 2.28 14.10
C ILE A 16 4.50 1.00 14.18
N PRO A 17 4.49 0.13 13.16
CA PRO A 17 5.44 -0.97 13.09
C PRO A 17 6.87 -0.42 13.33
N PRO A 18 7.70 -1.10 14.13
CA PRO A 18 9.06 -0.63 14.45
C PRO A 18 10.03 -0.74 13.25
N VAL A 19 9.51 -1.02 12.06
CA VAL A 19 10.26 -1.31 10.84
C VAL A 19 9.94 -0.23 9.82
N ASP A 20 10.98 0.31 9.22
CA ASP A 20 10.87 1.24 8.11
C ASP A 20 10.24 0.54 6.90
N GLY A 21 9.25 1.18 6.29
CA GLY A 21 8.50 0.57 5.19
C GLY A 21 7.11 1.14 5.04
N ALA A 22 6.21 0.33 4.46
CA ALA A 22 4.83 0.72 4.28
C ALA A 22 3.86 -0.44 4.55
N VAL A 23 2.65 -0.08 4.99
CA VAL A 23 1.54 -1.00 5.25
C VAL A 23 0.32 -0.53 4.47
N ALA A 24 -0.26 -1.44 3.68
CA ALA A 24 -1.50 -1.22 2.95
C ALA A 24 -2.69 -1.81 3.74
N ASP A 25 -3.35 -0.96 4.51
CA ASP A 25 -4.55 -1.28 5.29
C ASP A 25 -5.80 -0.96 4.46
N PHE A 26 -6.09 -1.82 3.47
CA PHE A 26 -7.15 -1.63 2.48
C PHE A 26 -8.32 -2.59 2.74
N LEU A 27 -9.48 -2.24 2.17
CA LEU A 27 -10.72 -3.04 2.17
C LEU A 27 -11.36 -3.24 3.55
N LEU A 28 -10.88 -2.52 4.57
CA LEU A 28 -11.58 -2.38 5.84
C LEU A 28 -12.82 -1.46 5.71
N PRO A 29 -13.84 -1.61 6.56
CA PRO A 29 -15.09 -0.86 6.45
C PRO A 29 -14.97 0.67 6.52
N ASN A 30 -13.92 1.19 7.14
CA ASN A 30 -13.84 2.61 7.49
C ASN A 30 -13.05 3.45 6.48
N ALA A 31 -11.90 2.95 6.00
CA ALA A 31 -11.02 3.66 5.07
C ALA A 31 -9.96 2.70 4.51
N ASN A 32 -9.44 3.02 3.32
CA ASN A 32 -8.22 2.40 2.81
C ASN A 32 -7.04 3.32 3.15
N LYS A 33 -6.06 2.83 3.89
CA LYS A 33 -4.90 3.61 4.31
C LYS A 33 -3.62 2.99 3.80
N LEU A 34 -2.73 3.84 3.27
CA LEU A 34 -1.34 3.48 3.04
C LEU A 34 -0.52 4.21 4.09
N ILE A 35 0.04 3.47 5.03
CA ILE A 35 0.85 4.03 6.12
C ILE A 35 2.31 3.83 5.72
N VAL A 36 3.08 4.91 5.62
CA VAL A 36 4.52 4.88 5.30
C VAL A 36 5.28 5.34 6.55
N ALA A 37 6.20 4.52 7.03
CA ALA A 37 7.07 4.82 8.15
C ALA A 37 8.52 4.90 7.66
N LEU A 38 9.18 6.05 7.88
CA LEU A 38 10.60 6.24 7.59
C LEU A 38 11.28 6.94 8.78
N PRO A 39 12.54 6.64 9.09
CA PRO A 39 13.24 7.27 10.19
C PRO A 39 13.81 8.61 9.74
N LEU A 40 13.69 9.64 10.58
CA LEU A 40 14.33 10.94 10.36
C LEU A 40 14.04 11.52 8.97
N MET A 41 12.75 11.59 8.59
CA MET A 41 12.33 12.01 7.25
C MET A 41 12.92 13.38 6.88
N THR A 42 13.61 13.44 5.75
CA THR A 42 14.14 14.69 5.21
C THR A 42 13.04 15.50 4.53
N SER A 43 13.29 16.79 4.28
CA SER A 43 12.36 17.62 3.50
C SER A 43 12.08 17.05 2.11
N SER A 44 13.07 16.36 1.50
CA SER A 44 12.93 15.70 0.21
C SER A 44 11.98 14.50 0.28
N ASP A 45 12.06 13.71 1.35
CA ASP A 45 11.15 12.56 1.56
C ASP A 45 9.72 13.04 1.76
N ILE A 46 9.54 14.07 2.59
CA ILE A 46 8.24 14.67 2.87
C ILE A 46 7.63 15.25 1.59
N GLU A 47 8.40 16.01 0.80
CA GLU A 47 7.94 16.57 -0.47
C GLU A 47 7.54 15.46 -1.46
N THR A 48 8.35 14.40 -1.54
CA THR A 48 8.12 13.25 -2.42
C THR A 48 6.84 12.51 -2.07
N LEU A 49 6.58 12.26 -0.78
CA LEU A 49 5.35 11.62 -0.32
C LEU A 49 4.12 12.54 -0.47
N ASN A 50 4.28 13.83 -0.18
CA ASN A 50 3.19 14.79 -0.19
C ASN A 50 2.72 15.19 -1.60
N SER A 51 3.63 15.24 -2.57
CA SER A 51 3.36 15.83 -3.90
C SER A 51 3.88 15.03 -5.09
N GLY A 52 4.75 14.04 -4.88
CA GLY A 52 5.35 13.28 -5.97
C GLY A 52 4.34 12.47 -6.78
N THR A 53 4.73 12.07 -7.99
CA THR A 53 3.95 11.08 -8.74
C THR A 53 4.03 9.76 -8.00
N VAL A 54 2.87 9.11 -7.83
CA VAL A 54 2.77 7.82 -7.17
C VAL A 54 2.36 6.78 -8.19
N THR A 55 3.12 5.70 -8.28
CA THR A 55 2.77 4.54 -9.07
C THR A 55 2.63 3.32 -8.19
N VAL A 56 1.85 2.34 -8.65
CA VAL A 56 1.72 1.04 -8.01
C VAL A 56 1.79 -0.09 -9.02
N LYS A 57 2.41 -1.19 -8.61
CA LYS A 57 2.36 -2.49 -9.29
C LYS A 57 1.70 -3.50 -8.35
N VAL A 58 0.83 -4.34 -8.91
CA VAL A 58 0.23 -5.47 -8.21
C VAL A 58 0.97 -6.73 -8.66
N ILE A 59 1.81 -7.27 -7.79
CA ILE A 59 2.67 -8.42 -8.04
C ILE A 59 2.04 -9.62 -7.32
N THR A 60 1.78 -10.69 -8.05
CA THR A 60 1.07 -11.85 -7.49
C THR A 60 1.60 -13.17 -8.01
N ASP A 61 1.49 -14.22 -7.21
CA ASP A 61 1.72 -15.58 -7.65
C ASP A 61 0.41 -16.37 -7.79
N GLN A 62 0.27 -17.08 -8.89
CA GLN A 62 -0.96 -17.83 -9.20
C GLN A 62 -1.12 -19.06 -8.30
N HIS A 63 -0.02 -19.67 -7.87
CA HIS A 63 -0.05 -20.92 -7.11
C HIS A 63 -0.28 -20.71 -5.61
N THR A 64 0.48 -19.82 -5.01
CA THR A 64 0.43 -19.48 -3.59
C THR A 64 -0.58 -18.39 -3.28
N LYS A 65 -1.05 -17.64 -4.30
CA LYS A 65 -1.97 -16.50 -4.17
C LYS A 65 -1.39 -15.39 -3.27
N GLY A 66 -0.06 -15.29 -3.20
CA GLY A 66 0.61 -14.18 -2.55
C GLY A 66 0.39 -12.88 -3.33
N ILE A 67 0.28 -11.77 -2.60
CA ILE A 67 0.06 -10.44 -3.17
C ILE A 67 1.10 -9.48 -2.56
N ILE A 68 1.79 -8.75 -3.43
CA ILE A 68 2.63 -7.61 -3.07
C ILE A 68 2.12 -6.39 -3.85
N LEU A 69 1.83 -5.32 -3.12
CA LEU A 69 1.62 -3.99 -3.68
C LEU A 69 2.94 -3.24 -3.62
N PHE A 70 3.52 -2.95 -4.78
CA PHE A 70 4.77 -2.19 -4.85
C PHE A 70 4.45 -0.74 -5.22
N PHE A 71 4.75 0.20 -4.33
CA PHE A 71 4.54 1.63 -4.52
C PHE A 71 5.85 2.34 -4.84
N SER A 72 5.83 3.24 -5.83
CA SER A 72 6.95 4.15 -6.12
C SER A 72 6.49 5.59 -6.07
N PHE A 73 7.16 6.41 -5.27
CA PHE A 73 6.93 7.84 -5.16
C PHE A 73 8.12 8.57 -5.78
N LYS A 74 7.86 9.52 -6.68
CA LYS A 74 8.93 10.24 -7.39
C LYS A 74 8.68 11.74 -7.41
N ALA A 75 9.64 12.52 -6.93
CA ALA A 75 9.66 13.98 -7.06
C ALA A 75 11.10 14.50 -7.13
N LYS A 76 11.37 15.44 -8.04
CA LYS A 76 12.63 16.24 -8.10
C LYS A 76 13.94 15.45 -7.86
N GLY A 77 14.06 14.26 -8.47
CA GLY A 77 15.26 13.42 -8.35
C GLY A 77 15.33 12.53 -7.11
N CYS A 78 14.36 12.64 -6.19
CA CYS A 78 14.12 11.69 -5.11
C CYS A 78 13.13 10.62 -5.57
N GLN A 79 13.42 9.36 -5.23
CA GLN A 79 12.53 8.23 -5.46
C GLN A 79 12.48 7.37 -4.20
N LEU A 80 11.27 7.12 -3.70
CA LEU A 80 11.01 6.24 -2.56
C LEU A 80 10.19 5.05 -3.05
N ASN A 81 10.68 3.85 -2.78
CA ASN A 81 10.04 2.60 -3.16
C ASN A 81 9.63 1.84 -1.91
N PHE A 82 8.45 1.23 -1.94
CA PHE A 82 7.93 0.43 -0.84
C PHE A 82 7.22 -0.80 -1.38
N ASP A 83 7.41 -1.94 -0.73
CA ASP A 83 6.58 -3.11 -0.97
C ASP A 83 5.67 -3.35 0.26
N CYS A 84 4.40 -3.69 -0.01
CA CYS A 84 3.44 -4.07 1.00
C CYS A 84 2.90 -5.45 0.66
N SER A 85 3.19 -6.44 1.49
CA SER A 85 2.49 -7.72 1.43
C SER A 85 1.02 -7.52 1.81
N PHE A 86 0.10 -8.13 1.05
CA PHE A 86 -1.34 -8.06 1.32
C PHE A 86 -1.91 -9.46 1.55
N ASP A 87 -2.43 -9.69 2.75
CA ASP A 87 -3.15 -10.92 3.13
C ASP A 87 -4.59 -10.55 3.51
N SER A 88 -5.53 -10.87 2.62
CA SER A 88 -6.95 -10.64 2.83
C SER A 88 -7.58 -11.58 3.85
N SER A 89 -6.95 -12.73 4.15
CA SER A 89 -7.50 -13.72 5.09
C SER A 89 -7.46 -13.27 6.55
N VAL A 90 -6.60 -12.30 6.87
CA VAL A 90 -6.49 -11.74 8.23
C VAL A 90 -7.45 -10.56 8.45
N LEU A 91 -8.18 -10.13 7.42
CA LEU A 91 -9.14 -9.03 7.54
C LEU A 91 -10.48 -9.57 8.09
N PRO A 92 -10.94 -9.07 9.26
CA PRO A 92 -12.15 -9.60 9.90
C PRO A 92 -13.43 -9.32 9.12
N ASP A 93 -13.51 -8.18 8.41
CA ASP A 93 -14.72 -7.69 7.74
C ASP A 93 -14.40 -7.09 6.36
N ILE A 94 -13.95 -7.91 5.41
CA ILE A 94 -13.58 -7.42 4.09
C ILE A 94 -14.79 -6.87 3.32
N ASN A 95 -14.73 -5.60 2.91
CA ASN A 95 -15.84 -4.93 2.22
C ASN A 95 -15.61 -4.87 0.70
N LEU A 96 -15.69 -6.02 0.03
CA LEU A 96 -15.57 -6.08 -1.43
C LEU A 96 -16.76 -5.45 -2.16
N GLU A 97 -17.97 -5.49 -1.58
CA GLU A 97 -19.18 -4.94 -2.20
C GLU A 97 -19.09 -3.43 -2.42
N SER A 98 -18.44 -2.70 -1.50
CA SER A 98 -18.28 -1.24 -1.61
C SER A 98 -17.49 -0.80 -2.86
N VAL A 99 -16.70 -1.70 -3.43
CA VAL A 99 -15.85 -1.50 -4.60
C VAL A 99 -16.31 -2.29 -5.82
N LYS A 100 -17.44 -3.01 -5.74
CA LYS A 100 -18.06 -3.65 -6.91
C LYS A 100 -18.78 -2.62 -7.77
N GLY A 101 -18.33 -2.47 -9.01
CA GLY A 101 -18.98 -1.64 -10.02
C GLY A 101 -17.99 -1.18 -11.08
N PRO A 102 -18.43 -0.99 -12.34
CA PRO A 102 -17.54 -0.68 -13.45
C PRO A 102 -16.85 0.69 -13.35
N THR A 103 -17.32 1.56 -12.45
CA THR A 103 -16.79 2.93 -12.26
C THR A 103 -16.25 3.18 -10.86
N LYS A 104 -16.28 2.17 -9.97
CA LYS A 104 -15.81 2.33 -8.59
C LYS A 104 -14.28 2.41 -8.58
N ARG A 105 -13.78 3.33 -7.77
CA ARG A 105 -12.35 3.56 -7.53
C ARG A 105 -12.06 3.44 -6.04
N ILE A 106 -10.94 2.83 -5.68
CA ILE A 106 -10.46 2.82 -4.29
C ILE A 106 -9.77 4.16 -3.99
N ALA A 107 -10.35 4.92 -3.06
CA ALA A 107 -9.70 6.08 -2.46
C ALA A 107 -8.78 5.62 -1.33
N VAL A 108 -7.53 6.06 -1.36
CA VAL A 108 -6.45 5.70 -0.43
C VAL A 108 -6.00 6.95 0.33
N GLN A 109 -6.01 6.89 1.65
CA GLN A 109 -5.39 7.88 2.50
C GLN A 109 -3.94 7.50 2.77
N LEU A 110 -3.00 8.23 2.18
CA LEU A 110 -1.58 8.15 2.51
C LEU A 110 -1.32 8.88 3.84
N ILE A 111 -0.66 8.18 4.76
CA ILE A 111 -0.21 8.72 6.04
C ILE A 111 1.28 8.43 6.16
N ALA A 112 2.12 9.45 6.02
CA ALA A 112 3.55 9.33 6.21
C ALA A 112 3.92 9.73 7.64
N VAL A 113 4.62 8.87 8.35
CA VAL A 113 5.00 9.04 9.75
C VAL A 113 6.50 8.89 9.89
N ASP A 114 7.12 9.83 10.59
CA ASP A 114 8.52 9.70 10.99
C ASP A 114 8.61 8.66 12.13
N SER A 115 9.27 7.54 11.90
CA SER A 115 9.27 6.39 12.83
C SER A 115 10.00 6.67 14.14
N VAL A 116 10.95 7.62 14.14
CA VAL A 116 11.73 8.01 15.33
C VAL A 116 10.94 8.94 16.23
N THR A 117 10.38 10.01 15.66
CA THR A 117 9.61 11.02 16.40
C THR A 117 8.14 10.63 16.59
N LYS A 118 7.68 9.61 15.87
CA LYS A 118 6.28 9.16 15.77
C LYS A 118 5.32 10.25 15.29
N THR A 119 5.83 11.26 14.58
CA THR A 119 5.03 12.40 14.12
C THR A 119 4.58 12.21 12.67
N ILE A 120 3.34 12.60 12.38
CA ILE A 120 2.80 12.58 11.02
C ILE A 120 3.46 13.71 10.22
N LYS A 121 4.15 13.35 9.13
CA LYS A 121 4.88 14.30 8.27
C LYS A 121 4.17 14.62 6.97
N ALA A 122 3.38 13.70 6.42
CA ALA A 122 2.58 13.96 5.23
C ALA A 122 1.22 13.25 5.32
N LEU A 123 0.20 13.89 4.75
CA LEU A 123 -1.15 13.38 4.60
C LEU A 123 -1.61 13.70 3.18
N ARG A 124 -2.01 12.68 2.43
CA ARG A 124 -2.43 12.86 1.04
C ARG A 124 -3.55 11.88 0.71
N PHE A 125 -4.51 12.33 -0.08
CA PHE A 125 -5.48 11.43 -0.70
C PHE A 125 -5.02 11.04 -2.10
N LEU A 126 -5.05 9.74 -2.35
CA LEU A 126 -4.73 9.11 -3.62
C LEU A 126 -5.97 8.35 -4.10
N THR A 127 -6.10 8.15 -5.40
CA THR A 127 -7.21 7.36 -5.95
C THR A 127 -6.65 6.40 -6.97
N MET A 128 -7.01 5.12 -6.82
CA MET A 128 -6.69 4.10 -7.81
C MET A 128 -7.53 4.33 -9.07
N SER A 129 -6.96 4.08 -10.25
CA SER A 129 -7.77 4.02 -11.47
C SER A 129 -8.81 2.90 -11.38
N VAL A 130 -9.82 2.95 -12.25
CA VAL A 130 -10.84 1.88 -12.34
C VAL A 130 -10.18 0.54 -12.65
N GLU A 131 -9.26 0.54 -13.61
CA GLU A 131 -8.52 -0.66 -14.03
C GLU A 131 -7.72 -1.26 -12.86
N LEU A 132 -6.95 -0.43 -12.15
CA LEU A 132 -6.18 -0.88 -10.99
C LEU A 132 -7.10 -1.39 -9.87
N THR A 133 -8.22 -0.71 -9.61
CA THR A 133 -9.20 -1.12 -8.60
C THR A 133 -9.74 -2.52 -8.94
N GLN A 134 -10.16 -2.74 -10.19
CA GLN A 134 -10.68 -4.03 -10.64
C GLN A 134 -9.62 -5.13 -10.54
N LYS A 135 -8.39 -4.86 -11.00
CA LYS A 135 -7.26 -5.79 -10.89
C LYS A 135 -6.96 -6.16 -9.44
N PHE A 136 -6.91 -5.18 -8.55
CA PHE A 136 -6.68 -5.41 -7.13
C PHE A 136 -7.80 -6.24 -6.49
N VAL A 137 -9.07 -5.90 -6.75
CA VAL A 137 -10.22 -6.67 -6.25
C VAL A 137 -10.21 -8.11 -6.78
N GLN A 138 -9.86 -8.31 -8.06
CA GLN A 138 -9.76 -9.64 -8.65
C GLN A 138 -8.70 -10.51 -7.97
N VAL A 139 -7.50 -9.96 -7.70
CA VAL A 139 -6.45 -10.73 -7.02
C VAL A 139 -6.81 -11.03 -5.56
N VAL A 140 -7.50 -10.12 -4.89
CA VAL A 140 -8.01 -10.35 -3.53
C VAL A 140 -9.10 -11.44 -3.53
N GLN A 141 -10.03 -11.41 -4.48
CA GLN A 141 -11.02 -12.49 -4.64
C GLN A 141 -10.37 -13.83 -4.94
N HIS A 142 -9.31 -13.84 -5.76
CA HIS A 142 -8.54 -15.05 -6.02
C HIS A 142 -7.87 -15.58 -4.75
N GLN A 143 -7.30 -14.69 -3.92
CA GLN A 143 -6.73 -15.05 -2.62
C GLN A 143 -7.76 -15.63 -1.67
N LEU A 144 -8.98 -15.08 -1.61
CA LEU A 144 -10.07 -15.58 -0.77
C LEU A 144 -10.74 -16.87 -1.28
N SER A 145 -10.41 -17.34 -2.48
CA SER A 145 -10.96 -18.59 -3.00
C SER A 145 -10.40 -19.81 -2.26
N SER A 146 -11.07 -20.96 -2.39
CA SER A 146 -10.71 -22.20 -1.70
C SER A 146 -9.23 -22.58 -1.87
N ASN A 147 -8.66 -23.23 -0.85
CA ASN A 147 -7.27 -23.69 -0.78
C ASN A 147 -6.22 -22.58 -0.60
N PHE A 148 -6.59 -21.39 -0.12
CA PHE A 148 -5.59 -20.40 0.30
C PHE A 148 -4.80 -20.87 1.51
N SER A 149 -3.49 -20.66 1.47
CA SER A 149 -2.58 -20.90 2.58
C SER A 149 -1.76 -19.64 2.82
N SER A 150 -2.05 -18.92 3.90
CA SER A 150 -1.28 -17.74 4.31
C SER A 150 0.19 -18.07 4.48
N HIS A 151 0.52 -19.26 5.01
CA HIS A 151 1.90 -19.74 5.11
C HIS A 151 2.60 -19.88 3.75
N ALA A 152 1.92 -20.44 2.74
CA ALA A 152 2.51 -20.57 1.40
C ALA A 152 2.68 -19.20 0.73
N ALA A 153 1.68 -18.32 0.85
CA ALA A 153 1.73 -16.95 0.35
C ALA A 153 2.85 -16.13 1.00
N ASN A 154 2.98 -16.18 2.33
CA ASN A 154 4.02 -15.47 3.06
C ASN A 154 5.42 -15.97 2.69
N ARG A 155 5.63 -17.29 2.57
CA ARG A 155 6.91 -17.82 2.08
C ARG A 155 7.24 -17.36 0.67
N TRP A 156 6.23 -17.24 -0.21
CA TRP A 156 6.45 -16.69 -1.54
C TRP A 156 6.84 -15.20 -1.46
N VAL A 157 6.14 -14.39 -0.66
CA VAL A 157 6.50 -12.97 -0.44
C VAL A 157 7.94 -12.85 0.07
N ASP A 158 8.31 -13.64 1.08
CA ASP A 158 9.65 -13.64 1.66
C ASP A 158 10.70 -14.04 0.61
N SER A 159 10.37 -15.00 -0.27
CA SER A 159 11.25 -15.37 -1.39
C SER A 159 11.46 -14.22 -2.37
N GLN A 160 10.42 -13.42 -2.67
CA GLN A 160 10.56 -12.26 -3.54
C GLN A 160 11.47 -11.20 -2.90
N ARG A 161 11.29 -10.93 -1.60
CA ARG A 161 12.13 -9.99 -0.83
C ARG A 161 13.58 -10.46 -0.68
N ALA A 162 13.82 -11.77 -0.70
CA ALA A 162 15.17 -12.33 -0.70
C ALA A 162 15.85 -12.28 -2.08
N MET A 163 15.06 -12.33 -3.17
CA MET A 163 15.58 -12.35 -4.54
C MET A 163 15.75 -10.97 -5.17
N TYR A 164 14.93 -10.00 -4.76
CA TYR A 164 14.86 -8.70 -5.42
C TYR A 164 15.00 -7.56 -4.42
N THR A 165 15.83 -6.59 -4.76
CA THR A 165 15.80 -5.29 -4.09
C THR A 165 14.57 -4.49 -4.53
N LEU A 166 14.23 -3.43 -3.79
CA LEU A 166 13.16 -2.51 -4.19
C LEU A 166 13.45 -1.83 -5.55
N ASP A 167 14.72 -1.60 -5.88
CA ASP A 167 15.13 -1.08 -7.19
C ASP A 167 14.88 -2.11 -8.30
N ASP A 168 15.18 -3.40 -8.06
CA ASP A 168 14.86 -4.48 -8.99
C ASP A 168 13.35 -4.61 -9.22
N MET A 169 12.55 -4.57 -8.16
CA MET A 169 11.07 -4.59 -8.25
C MET A 169 10.53 -3.39 -9.03
N SER A 170 11.15 -2.21 -8.90
CA SER A 170 10.80 -1.03 -9.68
C SER A 170 11.02 -1.22 -11.19
N ARG A 171 11.94 -2.10 -11.58
CA ARG A 171 12.27 -2.39 -12.99
C ARG A 171 11.59 -3.62 -13.55
N MET A 172 10.88 -4.39 -12.73
CA MET A 172 10.12 -5.55 -13.19
C MET A 172 9.13 -5.14 -14.30
N PRO A 173 9.00 -5.92 -15.39
CA PRO A 173 8.12 -5.65 -16.52
C PRO A 173 6.65 -5.98 -16.19
N ILE A 174 6.18 -5.50 -15.04
CA ILE A 174 4.82 -5.61 -14.55
C ILE A 174 4.14 -4.28 -14.80
N GLN A 175 2.90 -4.32 -15.28
CA GLN A 175 2.10 -3.13 -15.54
C GLN A 175 2.05 -2.23 -14.30
N GLU A 176 2.45 -0.98 -14.53
CA GLU A 176 2.46 0.09 -13.55
C GLU A 176 1.22 0.97 -13.71
N HIS A 177 0.62 1.39 -12.61
CA HIS A 177 -0.57 2.23 -12.60
C HIS A 177 -0.29 3.50 -11.78
N ILE A 178 -0.65 4.66 -12.31
CA ILE A 178 -0.53 5.95 -11.60
C ILE A 178 -1.71 6.10 -10.62
N LEU A 179 -1.44 6.61 -9.42
CA LEU A 179 -2.48 6.99 -8.45
C LEU A 179 -2.71 8.50 -8.48
N GLY A 180 -3.97 8.91 -8.38
CA GLY A 180 -4.36 10.32 -8.30
C GLY A 180 -4.84 10.94 -9.60
N GLU A 181 -5.09 10.15 -10.64
CA GLU A 181 -5.87 10.60 -11.79
C GLU A 181 -7.36 10.73 -11.36
N VAL A 182 -7.86 11.96 -11.33
CA VAL A 182 -9.29 12.27 -11.13
C VAL A 182 -9.95 12.21 -12.50
#